data_AF-A0A3B8X847-F1
#
_entry.id   AF-A0A3B8X847-F1
#
_cell.length_a   1.000
_cell.length_b   1.000
_cell.length_c   1.000
_cell.angle_alpha   90.00
_cell.angle_beta   90.00
_cell.angle_gamma   90.00
#
_symmetry.space_group_name_H-M   'P 1'
#
loop_
_entity.id
_entity.type
_entity.pdbx_description
1 polymer ?
#
loop_
_entity_poly.entity_id
_entity_poly.type
_entity_poly.pdbx_seq_one_letter_code
_entity_poly.pdbx_strand_id
1 'polypeptide(L)'
;GELRPQLLDRFGLCVDVEGIRDLDQRVAIVEKRSVWEDDPHKFVAQHAESEQDVRSHIAEGIATFPEVELPREILRLIAQISIALEVDGHRSDLVCARAAQAKAAYDSDEKVKTTHVGAVAEMVFAHRVHSVPFGKGGPNLAEVIARMIGQG
;
A
#
# COMPACT_ATOMS: atom_id res chain seq x y z
N GLY A 1 -20.59 -11.32 4.13
CA GLY A 1 -21.00 -11.47 2.73
C GLY A 1 -20.01 -10.69 1.88
N GLU A 2 -19.54 -11.28 0.78
CA GLU A 2 -18.53 -10.64 -0.07
C GLU A 2 -19.09 -9.37 -0.75
N LEU A 3 -18.24 -8.36 -0.91
CA LEU A 3 -18.59 -7.15 -1.63
C LEU A 3 -18.74 -7.46 -3.12
N ARG A 4 -19.73 -6.84 -3.75
CA ARG A 4 -19.92 -6.97 -5.20
C ARG A 4 -18.69 -6.39 -5.93
N PRO A 5 -18.21 -7.01 -7.03
CA PRO A 5 -17.04 -6.52 -7.77
C PRO A 5 -17.13 -5.05 -8.19
N GLN A 6 -18.33 -4.56 -8.53
CA GLN A 6 -18.54 -3.15 -8.91
C GLN A 6 -18.32 -2.17 -7.76
N LEU A 7 -18.45 -2.62 -6.51
CA LEU A 7 -18.16 -1.81 -5.31
C LEU A 7 -16.68 -1.90 -4.96
N LEU A 8 -16.06 -3.08 -5.12
CA LEU A 8 -14.63 -3.28 -4.88
C LEU A 8 -13.79 -2.41 -5.81
N ASP A 9 -14.13 -2.31 -7.10
CA ASP A 9 -13.44 -1.42 -8.04
C ASP A 9 -13.42 0.06 -7.58
N ARG A 10 -14.40 0.45 -6.74
CA ARG A 10 -14.50 1.82 -6.23
C ARG A 10 -13.52 2.13 -5.11
N PHE A 11 -12.91 1.13 -4.49
CA PHE A 11 -11.85 1.31 -3.53
C PHE A 11 -10.51 1.54 -4.25
N GLY A 12 -9.77 2.56 -3.81
CA GLY A 12 -8.45 2.86 -4.35
C GLY A 12 -7.44 1.81 -3.92
N LEU A 13 -7.36 1.57 -2.62
CA LEU A 13 -6.43 0.63 -2.00
C LEU A 13 -7.21 -0.44 -1.23
N CYS A 14 -6.72 -1.67 -1.25
CA CYS A 14 -7.20 -2.80 -0.47
C CYS A 14 -6.02 -3.43 0.26
N VAL A 15 -6.20 -3.76 1.55
CA VAL A 15 -5.17 -4.40 2.38
C VAL A 15 -5.84 -5.53 3.14
N ASP A 16 -5.24 -6.72 3.08
CA ASP A 16 -5.67 -7.85 3.89
C ASP A 16 -4.99 -7.79 5.26
N VAL A 17 -5.79 -7.91 6.32
CA VAL A 17 -5.32 -7.95 7.69
C VAL A 17 -5.40 -9.38 8.18
N GLU A 18 -4.25 -10.04 8.29
CA GLU A 18 -4.16 -11.38 8.86
C GLU A 18 -3.91 -11.35 10.37
N GLY A 19 -4.46 -12.34 11.07
CA GLY A 19 -4.13 -12.57 12.47
C GLY A 19 -2.69 -13.05 12.63
N ILE A 20 -1.97 -12.46 13.59
CA ILE A 20 -0.60 -12.87 13.90
C ILE A 20 -0.59 -14.33 14.35
N ARG A 21 0.27 -15.15 13.74
CA ARG A 21 0.46 -16.58 14.06
C ARG A 21 1.67 -16.85 14.95
N ASP A 22 2.63 -15.93 14.98
CA ASP A 22 3.82 -16.03 15.83
C ASP A 22 3.46 -15.92 17.32
N LEU A 23 3.95 -16.87 18.13
CA LEU A 23 3.57 -16.98 19.54
C LEU A 23 4.04 -15.76 20.32
N ASP A 24 5.29 -15.35 20.15
CA ASP A 24 5.90 -14.28 20.93
C ASP A 24 5.27 -12.92 20.60
N GLN A 25 5.01 -12.64 19.31
CA GLN A 25 4.29 -11.44 18.89
C GLN A 25 2.87 -11.39 19.44
N ARG A 26 2.16 -12.53 19.51
CA ARG A 26 0.82 -12.58 20.11
C ARG A 26 0.86 -12.29 21.60
N VAL A 27 1.81 -12.86 22.34
CA VAL A 27 2.00 -12.57 23.77
C VAL A 27 2.31 -11.08 23.96
N ALA A 28 3.23 -10.52 23.17
CA ALA A 28 3.61 -9.11 23.25
C ALA A 28 2.43 -8.15 23.02
N ILE A 29 1.47 -8.50 22.16
CA ILE A 29 0.24 -7.69 21.98
C ILE A 29 -0.61 -7.69 23.25
N VAL A 30 -0.79 -8.87 23.88
CA VAL A 30 -1.57 -8.99 25.12
C VAL A 30 -0.90 -8.24 26.27
N GLU A 31 0.42 -8.34 26.40
CA GLU A 31 1.20 -7.59 27.38
C GLU A 31 1.09 -6.09 27.18
N LYS A 32 1.27 -5.59 25.94
CA LYS A 32 1.07 -4.16 25.61
C LYS A 32 -0.34 -3.69 25.96
N ARG A 33 -1.34 -4.53 25.71
CA ARG A 33 -2.73 -4.21 26.06
C ARG A 33 -2.90 -4.09 27.57
N SER A 34 -2.32 -5.00 28.35
CA SER A 34 -2.36 -4.94 29.83
C SER A 34 -1.69 -3.67 30.35
N VAL A 35 -0.51 -3.30 29.84
CA VAL A 35 0.20 -2.06 30.24
C VAL A 35 -0.67 -0.83 29.98
N TRP A 36 -1.39 -0.79 28.86
CA TRP A 36 -2.33 0.29 28.57
C TRP A 36 -3.54 0.29 29.52
N GLU A 37 -4.07 -0.87 29.89
CA GLU A 37 -5.21 -0.97 30.81
C GLU A 37 -4.86 -0.54 32.24
N ASP A 38 -3.61 -0.80 32.66
CA ASP A 38 -3.12 -0.41 33.98
C ASP A 38 -2.92 1.12 34.12
N ASP A 39 -2.31 1.76 33.12
CA ASP A 39 -2.14 3.23 33.09
C ASP A 39 -2.11 3.77 31.64
N PRO A 40 -3.28 4.18 31.11
CA PRO A 40 -3.38 4.72 29.75
C PRO A 40 -2.54 5.99 29.55
N HIS A 41 -2.41 6.85 30.56
CA HIS A 41 -1.69 8.11 30.44
C HIS A 41 -0.19 7.88 30.32
N LYS A 42 0.35 6.97 31.14
CA LYS A 42 1.75 6.58 31.05
C LYS A 42 2.06 5.87 29.73
N PHE A 43 1.18 4.99 29.25
CA PHE A 43 1.36 4.32 27.96
C PHE A 43 1.42 5.34 26.80
N VAL A 44 0.47 6.30 26.76
CA VAL A 44 0.48 7.37 25.75
C VAL A 44 1.76 8.20 25.86
N ALA A 45 2.18 8.58 27.07
CA ALA A 45 3.41 9.35 27.26
C ALA A 45 4.66 8.60 26.79
N GLN A 46 4.72 7.27 26.96
CA GLN A 46 5.81 6.41 26.48
C GLN A 46 5.89 6.33 24.94
N HIS A 47 4.77 6.50 24.24
CA HIS A 47 4.69 6.43 22.78
C HIS A 47 4.64 7.79 22.09
N ALA A 48 4.53 8.89 22.85
CA ALA A 48 4.34 10.23 22.33
C ALA A 48 5.41 10.68 21.32
N GLU A 49 6.68 10.37 21.57
CA GLU A 49 7.78 10.70 20.64
C GLU A 49 7.61 9.99 19.29
N SER A 50 7.41 8.66 19.32
CA SER A 50 7.19 7.87 18.09
C SER A 50 5.92 8.28 17.33
N GLU A 51 4.85 8.65 18.03
CA GLU A 51 3.63 9.15 17.40
C GLU A 51 3.86 10.53 16.76
N GLN A 52 4.61 11.40 17.44
CA GLN A 52 4.95 12.72 16.93
C GLN A 52 5.84 12.63 15.69
N ASP A 53 6.78 11.69 15.65
CA ASP A 53 7.61 11.43 14.47
C ASP A 53 6.75 11.04 13.27
N VAL A 54 5.86 10.05 13.43
CA VAL A 54 4.95 9.61 12.36
C VAL A 54 4.05 10.76 11.91
N ARG A 55 3.53 11.55 12.85
CA ARG A 55 2.69 12.73 12.55
C ARG A 55 3.45 13.78 11.74
N SER A 56 4.68 14.09 12.11
CA SER A 56 5.52 15.06 11.39
C SER A 56 5.80 14.58 9.96
N HIS A 57 6.19 13.32 9.79
CA HIS A 57 6.44 12.73 8.47
C HIS A 57 5.19 12.77 7.57
N ILE A 58 4.00 12.46 8.12
CA ILE A 58 2.75 12.57 7.37
C ILE A 58 2.47 14.02 6.97
N ALA A 59 2.66 14.97 7.87
CA ALA A 59 2.42 16.39 7.60
C ALA A 59 3.34 16.93 6.49
N GLU A 60 4.62 16.57 6.53
CA GLU A 60 5.61 16.90 5.50
C GLU A 60 5.26 16.26 4.16
N GLY A 61 4.88 14.98 4.15
CA GLY A 61 4.43 14.28 2.95
C GLY A 61 3.18 14.93 2.32
N ILE A 62 2.22 15.36 3.13
CA ILE A 62 1.04 16.10 2.64
C ILE A 62 1.43 17.44 2.02
N ALA A 63 2.36 18.17 2.64
CA ALA A 63 2.80 19.47 2.17
C ALA A 63 3.59 19.38 0.85
N THR A 64 4.44 18.37 0.70
CA THR A 64 5.33 18.17 -0.46
C THR A 64 4.67 17.40 -1.61
N PHE A 65 3.57 16.66 -1.35
CA PHE A 65 2.86 15.86 -2.36
C PHE A 65 2.59 16.59 -3.70
N PRO A 66 2.14 17.87 -3.73
CA PRO A 66 1.89 18.58 -4.98
C PRO A 66 3.14 18.84 -5.84
N GLU A 67 4.32 18.83 -5.22
CA GLU A 67 5.62 19.14 -5.83
C GLU A 67 6.32 17.88 -6.36
N VAL A 68 5.93 16.69 -5.89
CA VAL A 68 6.55 15.43 -6.30
C VAL A 68 6.34 15.20 -7.80
N GLU A 69 7.44 15.09 -8.54
CA GLU A 69 7.41 14.81 -9.96
C GLU A 69 7.00 13.35 -10.23
N LEU A 70 6.15 13.16 -11.23
CA LEU A 70 5.77 11.84 -11.74
C LEU A 70 6.36 11.65 -13.14
N PRO A 71 7.52 10.97 -13.25
CA PRO A 71 8.18 10.80 -14.54
C PRO A 71 7.38 9.95 -15.52
N ARG A 72 7.57 10.19 -16.82
CA ARG A 72 6.83 9.49 -17.88
C ARG A 72 7.16 7.99 -17.92
N GLU A 73 8.38 7.60 -17.57
CA GLU A 73 8.81 6.22 -17.43
C GLU A 73 8.04 5.47 -16.33
N ILE A 74 7.71 6.15 -15.22
CA ILE A 74 6.88 5.57 -14.16
C ILE A 74 5.45 5.34 -14.66
N LEU A 75 4.87 6.32 -15.38
CA LEU A 75 3.56 6.16 -16.01
C LEU A 75 3.54 4.99 -17.00
N ARG A 76 4.62 4.79 -17.76
CA ARG A 76 4.75 3.63 -18.66
C ARG A 76 4.82 2.31 -17.87
N LEU A 77 5.60 2.26 -16.78
CA LEU A 77 5.68 1.08 -15.92
C LEU A 77 4.31 0.72 -15.34
N ILE A 78 3.58 1.70 -14.81
CA ILE A 78 2.22 1.49 -14.25
C ILE A 78 1.28 0.92 -15.31
N ALA A 79 1.26 1.50 -16.52
CA ALA A 79 0.45 1.01 -17.62
C ALA A 79 0.83 -0.42 -18.04
N GLN A 80 2.13 -0.76 -18.06
CA GLN A 80 2.59 -2.11 -18.34
C GLN A 80 2.10 -3.13 -17.29
N ILE A 81 2.11 -2.75 -16.01
CA ILE A 81 1.58 -3.58 -14.92
C ILE A 81 0.07 -3.78 -15.11
N SER A 82 -0.71 -2.72 -15.33
CA SER A 82 -2.16 -2.82 -15.56
C SER A 82 -2.51 -3.72 -16.75
N ILE A 83 -1.78 -3.60 -17.86
CA ILE A 83 -1.96 -4.45 -19.06
C ILE A 83 -1.63 -5.91 -18.73
N ALA A 84 -0.50 -6.17 -18.06
CA ALA A 84 -0.07 -7.52 -17.73
C ALA A 84 -0.98 -8.22 -16.71
N LEU A 85 -1.70 -7.45 -15.90
CA LEU A 85 -2.69 -7.96 -14.95
C LEU A 85 -4.11 -8.01 -15.52
N GLU A 86 -4.30 -7.65 -16.80
CA GLU A 86 -5.59 -7.65 -17.49
C GLU A 86 -6.67 -6.86 -16.73
N VAL A 87 -6.27 -5.72 -16.14
CA VAL A 87 -7.18 -4.86 -15.37
C VAL A 87 -7.93 -3.94 -16.32
N ASP A 88 -9.26 -3.90 -16.16
CA ASP A 88 -10.14 -3.08 -17.00
C ASP A 88 -10.06 -1.58 -16.64
N GLY A 89 -9.91 -0.75 -17.67
CA GLY A 89 -9.96 0.71 -17.57
C GLY A 89 -8.71 1.37 -16.98
N HIS A 90 -8.76 2.70 -16.84
CA HIS A 90 -7.61 3.52 -16.43
C HIS A 90 -7.59 3.89 -14.95
N ARG A 91 -8.53 3.33 -14.17
CA ARG A 91 -8.67 3.69 -12.77
C ARG A 91 -7.51 3.18 -11.94
N SER A 92 -7.07 1.95 -12.19
CA SER A 92 -5.89 1.38 -11.56
C SER A 92 -4.64 2.23 -11.84
N ASP A 93 -4.48 2.69 -13.07
CA ASP A 93 -3.34 3.54 -13.47
C ASP A 93 -3.32 4.83 -12.66
N LEU A 94 -4.45 5.54 -12.59
CA LEU A 94 -4.56 6.81 -11.86
C LEU A 94 -4.36 6.64 -10.36
N VAL A 95 -4.92 5.57 -9.79
CA VAL A 95 -4.80 5.28 -8.36
C VAL A 95 -3.35 4.89 -8.03
N CYS A 96 -2.72 4.03 -8.84
CA CYS A 96 -1.33 3.64 -8.65
C CYS A 96 -0.39 4.85 -8.77
N ALA A 97 -0.60 5.73 -9.74
CA ALA A 97 0.17 6.95 -9.91
C ALA A 97 0.09 7.85 -8.67
N ARG A 98 -1.12 8.13 -8.17
CA ARG A 98 -1.30 8.93 -6.96
C ARG A 98 -0.75 8.26 -5.70
N ALA A 99 -0.93 6.94 -5.56
CA ALA A 99 -0.40 6.21 -4.42
C ALA A 99 1.13 6.21 -4.41
N ALA A 100 1.77 6.01 -5.57
CA ALA A 100 3.22 6.07 -5.69
C ALA A 100 3.77 7.49 -5.46
N GLN A 101 3.05 8.53 -5.90
CA GLN A 101 3.38 9.93 -5.59
C GLN A 101 3.24 10.23 -4.09
N ALA A 102 2.19 9.74 -3.44
CA ALA A 102 2.02 9.87 -1.99
C ALA A 102 3.11 9.12 -1.21
N LYS A 103 3.52 7.94 -1.69
CA LYS A 103 4.63 7.20 -1.11
C LYS A 103 5.97 7.93 -1.25
N ALA A 104 6.25 8.49 -2.43
CA ALA A 104 7.44 9.31 -2.65
C ALA A 104 7.46 10.55 -1.73
N ALA A 105 6.33 11.24 -1.58
CA ALA A 105 6.21 12.39 -0.69
C ALA A 105 6.45 12.01 0.77
N TYR A 106 5.89 10.87 1.20
CA TYR A 106 6.10 10.32 2.54
C TYR A 106 7.56 9.91 2.79
N ASP A 107 8.25 9.43 1.75
CA ASP A 107 9.69 9.08 1.79
C ASP A 107 10.61 10.29 1.54
N SER A 108 10.04 11.50 1.46
CA SER A 108 10.74 12.77 1.19
C SER A 108 11.53 12.78 -0.14
N ASP A 109 11.07 12.04 -1.14
CA ASP A 109 11.64 12.02 -2.48
C ASP A 109 10.96 13.03 -3.41
N GLU A 110 11.75 13.83 -4.12
CA GLU A 110 11.28 14.83 -5.09
C GLU A 110 10.59 14.21 -6.33
N LYS A 111 10.86 12.93 -6.62
CA LYS A 111 10.32 12.24 -7.79
C LYS A 111 9.95 10.80 -7.49
N VAL A 112 8.90 10.32 -8.17
CA VAL A 112 8.49 8.92 -8.06
C VAL A 112 9.54 7.99 -8.67
N LYS A 113 9.90 6.93 -7.94
CA LYS A 113 10.83 5.86 -8.33
C LYS A 113 10.06 4.55 -8.49
N THR A 114 10.69 3.57 -9.13
CA THR A 114 10.14 2.21 -9.31
C THR A 114 9.84 1.52 -7.97
N THR A 115 10.64 1.80 -6.93
CA THR A 115 10.44 1.33 -5.56
C THR A 115 9.11 1.81 -4.96
N HIS A 116 8.69 3.04 -5.23
CA HIS A 116 7.41 3.57 -4.74
C HIS A 116 6.23 2.88 -5.41
N VAL A 117 6.34 2.57 -6.70
CA VAL A 117 5.33 1.77 -7.42
C VAL A 117 5.23 0.38 -6.78
N GLY A 118 6.36 -0.27 -6.51
CA GLY A 118 6.38 -1.57 -5.84
C GLY A 118 5.74 -1.60 -4.47
N ALA A 119 5.97 -0.55 -3.67
CA ALA A 119 5.42 -0.44 -2.34
C ALA A 119 3.89 -0.32 -2.31
N VAL A 120 3.26 0.14 -3.39
CA VAL A 120 1.81 0.39 -3.45
C VAL A 120 1.06 -0.54 -4.39
N ALA A 121 1.73 -1.17 -5.35
CA ALA A 121 1.10 -1.92 -6.44
C ALA A 121 0.16 -3.01 -5.91
N GLU A 122 0.59 -3.82 -4.94
CA GLU A 122 -0.25 -4.88 -4.38
C GLU A 122 -1.57 -4.32 -3.83
N MET A 123 -1.49 -3.24 -3.05
CA MET A 123 -2.68 -2.59 -2.48
C MET A 123 -3.62 -2.01 -3.55
N VAL A 124 -3.10 -1.61 -4.70
CA VAL A 124 -3.90 -1.03 -5.80
C VAL A 124 -4.58 -2.11 -6.64
N PHE A 125 -3.86 -3.21 -6.90
CA PHE A 125 -4.23 -4.19 -7.91
C PHE A 125 -4.90 -5.45 -7.35
N ALA A 126 -4.66 -5.83 -6.08
CA ALA A 126 -5.12 -7.11 -5.52
C ALA A 126 -6.62 -7.38 -5.71
N HIS A 127 -7.46 -6.36 -5.54
CA HIS A 127 -8.92 -6.46 -5.69
C HIS A 127 -9.43 -6.18 -7.12
N ARG A 128 -8.54 -5.89 -8.06
CA ARG A 128 -8.85 -5.57 -9.47
C ARG A 128 -8.49 -6.68 -10.43
N VAL A 129 -7.65 -7.64 -10.00
CA VAL A 129 -7.34 -8.84 -10.78
C VAL A 129 -8.54 -9.78 -10.75
N HIS A 130 -9.02 -10.17 -11.94
CA HIS A 130 -10.11 -11.14 -12.05
C HIS A 130 -9.66 -12.48 -11.46
N SER A 131 -10.32 -12.92 -10.39
CA SER A 131 -10.16 -14.29 -9.90
C SER A 131 -10.81 -15.25 -10.89
N VAL A 132 -10.03 -16.12 -11.52
CA VAL A 132 -10.55 -17.11 -12.48
C VAL A 132 -11.43 -18.10 -11.71
N PRO A 133 -12.73 -18.25 -12.03
CA PRO A 133 -13.66 -18.99 -11.17
C PRO A 133 -13.33 -20.47 -10.95
N PHE A 134 -12.47 -21.07 -11.78
CA PHE A 134 -12.07 -22.48 -11.68
C PHE A 134 -10.64 -22.76 -12.17
N GLY A 135 -9.71 -21.81 -12.05
CA GLY A 135 -8.36 -21.95 -12.61
C GLY A 135 -7.25 -21.66 -11.61
N LYS A 136 -6.33 -22.62 -11.40
CA LYS A 136 -4.94 -22.28 -11.04
C LYS A 136 -4.30 -21.62 -12.28
N GLY A 137 -4.48 -20.31 -12.48
CA GLY A 137 -3.99 -19.70 -13.72
C GLY A 137 -4.21 -18.21 -13.92
N GLY A 138 -4.51 -17.43 -12.88
CA GLY A 138 -4.35 -15.98 -12.97
C GLY A 138 -2.86 -15.59 -12.84
N PRO A 139 -2.43 -14.45 -13.40
CA PRO A 139 -1.09 -13.95 -13.15
C PRO A 139 -0.85 -13.82 -11.64
N ASN A 140 0.25 -14.40 -11.15
CA ASN A 140 0.66 -14.20 -9.77
C ASN A 140 1.05 -12.73 -9.60
N LEU A 141 0.21 -11.97 -8.91
CA LEU A 141 0.35 -10.53 -8.73
C LEU A 141 1.76 -10.15 -8.26
N ALA A 142 2.25 -10.84 -7.22
CA ALA A 142 3.57 -10.58 -6.66
C ALA A 142 4.69 -10.87 -7.68
N GLU A 143 4.56 -11.94 -8.46
CA GLU A 143 5.54 -12.30 -9.49
C GLU A 143 5.56 -11.29 -10.65
N VAL A 144 4.38 -10.86 -11.11
CA VAL A 144 4.26 -9.85 -12.17
C VAL A 144 4.85 -8.52 -11.71
N ILE A 145 4.51 -8.07 -10.49
CA ILE A 145 5.05 -6.85 -9.89
C ILE A 145 6.58 -6.95 -9.77
N ALA A 146 7.10 -8.04 -9.19
CA ALA A 146 8.53 -8.24 -9.01
C ALA A 146 9.30 -8.26 -10.34
N ARG A 147 8.77 -8.94 -11.36
CA ARG A 147 9.37 -8.99 -12.71
C ARG A 147 9.40 -7.62 -13.37
N MET A 148 8.32 -6.86 -13.28
CA MET A 148 8.20 -5.53 -13.91
C MET A 148 9.10 -4.51 -13.23
N ILE A 149 9.24 -4.57 -11.90
CA ILE A 149 10.07 -3.64 -11.13
C ILE A 149 11.56 -3.99 -11.24
N GLY A 150 11.91 -5.27 -11.29
CA GLY A 150 13.29 -5.72 -11.45
C GLY A 150 13.90 -5.51 -12.84
N GLN A 151 13.11 -5.07 -13.82
CA GLN A 151 13.58 -4.74 -15.18
C GLN A 151 13.80 -3.24 -15.42
N GLY A 152 13.53 -2.39 -14.42
CA GLY A 152 13.60 -0.92 -14.51
C GLY A 152 14.81 -0.29 -13.83
#